data_AF-A0AAP2JW33-F1
#
_entry.id   AF-A0AAP2JW33-F1
#
_cell.length_a   1.000
_cell.length_b   1.000
_cell.length_c   1.000
_cell.angle_alpha   90.00
_cell.angle_beta   90.00
_cell.angle_gamma   90.00
#
_symmetry.space_group_name_H-M   'P 1'
#
loop_
_entity.id
_entity.type
_entity.pdbx_description
1 polymer ?
#
loop_
_entity_poly.entity_id
_entity_poly.type
_entity_poly.pdbx_seq_one_letter_code
_entity_poly.pdbx_strand_id
1 'polypeptide(L)'
;MSIPTAIIICIIISSPFIWTLVRKFYKLKKKSLCSFFKTIFLDELSLHKQPLFWLLIASPVIISVTLWAIISPEYKLEWTAHGYAGLIKYGQLPLTILTLSPILGAFVISAHRSIQTEVQIKTSEKQLVEAQKKNKIDMYISNKNYILKELKLIIVDDYKIKDRNSLYKKAFNNINTYEVIRNNHFHDECKALITKMNEYLHVFIEQEYKTILDEIDQNFPFENYAFFIFSNASKLLKHLNIEPNIFYNDVLFSKNHYIDKIETAYYSQDETPPADISLAILYQMLGDFEFKLLKIIEVVNQTLLVLSDYENSNGVALDEIKIVKNTISNMHQQIGDKLAAENQNPPE
;
A
#
# COMPACT_ATOMS: atom_id res chain seq x y z
N MET A 1 -0.34 75.62 41.21
CA MET A 1 0.89 74.90 40.88
C MET A 1 1.56 75.62 39.73
N SER A 2 2.81 76.06 39.89
CA SER A 2 3.58 76.64 38.79
C SER A 2 3.82 75.56 37.72
N ILE A 3 3.68 75.93 36.45
CA ILE A 3 3.93 75.13 35.22
C ILE A 3 5.06 74.08 35.35
N PRO A 4 6.24 74.39 35.95
CA PRO A 4 7.29 73.39 36.16
C PRO A 4 6.86 72.18 37.01
N THR A 5 6.01 72.35 38.02
CA THR A 5 5.68 71.27 38.98
C THR A 5 4.82 70.15 38.38
N ALA A 6 3.86 70.47 37.50
CA ALA A 6 3.04 69.46 36.83
C ALA A 6 3.83 68.68 35.76
N ILE A 7 4.70 69.36 35.01
CA ILE A 7 5.62 68.74 34.05
C ILE A 7 6.61 67.82 34.78
N ILE A 8 7.16 68.27 35.92
CA ILE A 8 8.04 67.45 36.76
C ILE A 8 7.30 66.20 37.28
N ILE A 9 6.05 66.32 37.71
CA ILE A 9 5.27 65.16 38.19
C ILE A 9 4.93 64.19 37.04
N CYS A 10 4.54 64.67 35.86
CA CYS A 10 4.33 63.82 34.69
C CYS A 10 5.62 63.14 34.24
N ILE A 11 6.76 63.84 34.27
CA ILE A 11 8.08 63.26 34.00
C ILE A 11 8.43 62.23 35.08
N ILE A 12 8.17 62.48 36.37
CA ILE A 12 8.46 61.52 37.45
C ILE A 12 7.57 60.27 37.37
N ILE A 13 6.29 60.40 37.02
CA ILE A 13 5.36 59.27 36.90
C ILE A 13 5.63 58.45 35.64
N SER A 14 5.99 59.10 34.53
CA SER A 14 6.38 58.42 33.29
C SER A 14 7.84 57.94 33.31
N SER A 15 8.71 58.53 34.14
CA SER A 15 10.14 58.20 34.28
C SER A 15 10.42 56.72 34.55
N PRO A 16 9.77 56.00 35.48
CA PRO A 16 10.04 54.58 35.66
C PRO A 16 9.60 53.74 34.44
N PHE A 17 8.55 54.14 33.74
CA PHE A 17 8.09 53.46 32.52
C PHE A 17 9.01 53.73 31.33
N ILE A 18 9.41 54.99 31.15
CA ILE A 18 10.40 55.41 30.16
C ILE A 18 11.76 54.79 30.47
N TRP A 19 12.18 54.72 31.74
CA TRP A 19 13.44 54.12 32.17
C TRP A 19 13.45 52.61 31.97
N THR A 20 12.34 51.91 32.20
CA THR A 20 12.24 50.47 31.92
C THR A 20 12.21 50.17 30.42
N LEU A 21 11.53 50.99 29.62
CA LEU A 21 11.59 50.96 28.15
C LEU A 21 13.01 51.25 27.66
N VAL A 22 13.62 52.36 28.07
CA VAL A 22 14.98 52.77 27.71
C VAL A 22 16.00 51.73 28.15
N ARG A 23 15.89 51.14 29.35
CA ARG A 23 16.80 50.08 29.82
C ARG A 23 16.64 48.79 29.02
N LYS A 24 15.42 48.42 28.62
CA LYS A 24 15.19 47.32 27.66
C LYS A 24 15.79 47.65 26.29
N PHE A 25 15.58 48.85 25.77
CA PHE A 25 16.17 49.34 24.51
C PHE A 25 17.70 49.42 24.55
N TYR A 26 18.29 49.82 25.67
CA TYR A 26 19.74 49.93 25.84
C TYR A 26 20.39 48.54 25.93
N LYS A 27 19.73 47.57 26.59
CA LYS A 27 20.12 46.16 26.52
C LYS A 27 19.97 45.58 25.10
N LEU A 28 18.97 46.02 24.34
CA LEU A 28 18.77 45.62 22.94
C LEU A 28 19.85 46.20 22.01
N LYS A 29 20.33 47.42 22.25
CA LYS A 29 21.39 48.09 21.46
C LYS A 29 22.75 47.39 21.53
N LYS A 30 22.99 46.55 22.54
CA LYS A 30 24.19 45.70 22.68
C LYS A 30 24.13 44.43 21.82
N LYS A 31 22.97 44.11 21.25
CA LYS A 31 22.78 42.99 20.31
C LYS A 31 22.79 43.55 18.88
N SER A 32 23.54 42.90 17.99
CA SER A 32 23.71 43.22 16.55
C SER A 32 22.44 43.77 15.89
N LEU A 33 22.59 44.74 14.97
CA LEU A 33 21.51 45.40 14.20
C LEU A 33 20.50 44.39 13.60
N CYS A 34 20.96 43.19 13.19
CA CYS A 34 20.10 42.09 12.72
C CYS A 34 19.12 41.56 13.79
N SER A 35 19.53 41.56 15.08
CA SER A 35 18.67 41.20 16.20
C SER A 35 17.60 42.25 16.47
N PHE A 36 17.86 43.52 16.17
CA PHE A 36 16.87 44.59 16.32
C PHE A 36 15.74 44.43 15.30
N PHE A 37 16.07 44.18 14.03
CA PHE A 37 15.08 43.87 13.01
C PHE A 37 14.27 42.61 13.35
N LYS A 38 14.89 41.53 13.83
CA LYS A 38 14.18 40.32 14.28
C LYS A 38 13.20 40.56 15.44
N THR A 39 13.41 41.63 16.21
CA THR A 39 12.55 42.02 17.34
C THR A 39 11.35 42.87 16.91
N ILE A 40 11.41 43.44 15.69
CA ILE A 40 10.37 44.28 15.08
C ILE A 40 9.41 43.46 14.21
N PHE A 41 9.78 42.25 13.78
CA PHE A 41 8.88 41.35 13.06
C PHE A 41 8.03 40.53 14.03
N LEU A 42 6.77 40.32 13.67
CA LEU A 42 5.88 39.37 14.34
C LEU A 42 6.39 37.95 14.07
N ASP A 43 6.47 37.16 15.13
CA ASP A 43 6.89 35.75 15.11
C ASP A 43 5.72 34.83 15.54
N GLU A 44 5.94 33.53 15.51
CA GLU A 44 4.96 32.50 15.92
C GLU A 44 4.76 32.46 17.45
N LEU A 45 5.72 33.02 18.19
CA LEU A 45 5.71 33.10 19.65
C LEU A 45 4.59 33.99 20.19
N SER A 46 4.09 33.67 21.38
CA SER A 46 2.95 34.36 22.00
C SER A 46 3.05 35.89 21.95
N LEU A 47 1.99 36.54 21.45
CA LEU A 47 1.90 37.99 21.24
C LEU A 47 2.36 38.86 22.42
N HIS A 48 1.99 38.48 23.64
CA HIS A 48 2.32 39.23 24.86
C HIS A 48 3.83 39.26 25.17
N LYS A 49 4.61 38.34 24.57
CA LYS A 49 6.08 38.30 24.68
C LYS A 49 6.75 39.17 23.62
N GLN A 50 6.02 39.57 22.58
CA GLN A 50 6.57 40.33 21.47
C GLN A 50 6.66 41.82 21.85
N PRO A 51 7.86 42.43 21.81
CA PRO A 51 8.04 43.82 22.19
C PRO A 51 7.37 44.79 21.20
N LEU A 52 7.16 44.39 19.93
CA LEU A 52 6.39 45.18 18.97
C LEU A 52 4.96 45.45 19.45
N PHE A 53 4.29 44.45 20.04
CA PHE A 53 2.94 44.60 20.59
C PHE A 53 2.89 45.69 21.67
N TRP A 54 3.82 45.64 22.63
CA TRP A 54 3.90 46.64 23.69
C TRP A 54 4.30 48.01 23.16
N LEU A 55 5.17 48.09 22.15
CA LEU A 55 5.56 49.35 21.53
C LEU A 55 4.37 50.01 20.82
N LEU A 56 3.59 49.25 20.05
CA LEU A 56 2.46 49.76 19.29
C LEU A 56 1.29 50.20 20.18
N ILE A 57 1.08 49.51 21.32
CA ILE A 57 0.03 49.87 22.28
C ILE A 57 0.48 51.01 23.19
N ALA A 58 1.74 51.02 23.63
CA ALA A 58 2.23 52.04 24.56
C ALA A 58 2.56 53.36 23.88
N SER A 59 2.95 53.38 22.60
CA SER A 59 3.36 54.61 21.92
C SER A 59 2.26 55.67 21.88
N PRO A 60 0.98 55.38 21.54
CA PRO A 60 -0.06 56.41 21.52
C PRO A 60 -0.44 56.86 22.94
N VAL A 61 -0.31 55.97 23.94
CA VAL A 61 -0.52 56.31 25.36
C VAL A 61 0.54 57.30 25.83
N ILE A 62 1.82 57.02 25.56
CA ILE A 62 2.93 57.89 25.95
C ILE A 62 2.83 59.25 25.24
N ILE A 63 2.51 59.26 23.93
CA ILE A 63 2.34 60.48 23.15
C ILE A 63 1.16 61.29 23.69
N SER A 64 0.02 60.65 23.96
CA SER A 64 -1.17 61.31 24.53
C SER A 64 -0.88 61.96 25.87
N VAL A 65 -0.22 61.26 26.80
CA VAL A 65 0.16 61.79 28.12
C VAL A 65 1.13 62.98 27.97
N THR A 66 2.08 62.88 27.03
CA THR A 66 3.04 63.96 26.77
C THR A 66 2.33 65.20 26.24
N LEU A 67 1.38 65.05 25.31
CA LEU A 67 0.60 66.17 24.78
C LEU A 67 -0.32 66.79 25.83
N TRP A 68 -0.94 65.96 26.68
CA TRP A 68 -1.70 66.44 27.84
C TRP A 68 -0.83 67.30 28.76
N ALA A 69 0.40 66.87 29.05
CA ALA A 69 1.32 67.64 29.88
C ALA A 69 1.71 68.99 29.26
N ILE A 70 1.78 69.07 27.92
CA ILE A 70 2.07 70.31 27.19
C ILE A 70 0.87 71.27 27.20
N ILE A 71 -0.36 70.74 27.07
CA ILE A 71 -1.59 71.55 26.95
C ILE A 71 -2.16 71.93 28.33
N SER A 72 -1.87 71.15 29.38
CA SER A 72 -2.36 71.37 30.74
C SER A 72 -2.15 72.77 31.34
N PRO A 73 -1.08 73.53 31.04
CA PRO A 73 -0.89 74.88 31.58
C PRO A 73 -2.00 75.88 31.19
N GLU A 74 -2.64 75.67 30.04
CA GLU A 74 -3.66 76.57 29.50
C GLU A 74 -5.08 76.23 29.98
N TYR A 75 -5.25 75.09 30.65
CA TYR A 75 -6.54 74.57 31.05
C TYR A 75 -6.71 74.57 32.58
N LYS A 76 -7.81 75.16 33.06
CA LYS A 76 -8.24 75.05 34.46
C LYS A 76 -9.24 73.92 34.57
N LEU A 77 -8.90 72.92 35.38
CA LEU A 77 -9.80 71.78 35.63
C LEU A 77 -11.01 72.26 36.44
N GLU A 78 -12.16 72.29 35.78
CA GLU A 78 -13.44 72.65 36.38
C GLU A 78 -14.43 71.50 36.20
N TRP A 79 -15.05 71.04 37.29
CA TRP A 79 -16.03 69.95 37.27
C TRP A 79 -17.45 70.46 36.97
N THR A 80 -17.55 71.37 36.01
CA THR A 80 -18.81 71.97 35.54
C THR A 80 -19.05 71.57 34.09
N ALA A 81 -20.28 71.73 33.59
CA ALA A 81 -20.57 71.50 32.17
C ALA A 81 -19.67 72.34 31.24
N HIS A 82 -19.32 73.56 31.67
CA HIS A 82 -18.41 74.44 30.95
C HIS A 82 -16.95 73.93 30.99
N GLY A 83 -16.50 73.44 32.15
CA GLY A 83 -15.19 72.81 32.30
C GLY A 83 -15.04 71.54 31.46
N TYR A 84 -16.07 70.71 31.36
CA TYR A 84 -16.07 69.52 30.49
C TYR A 84 -15.99 69.89 28.99
N ALA A 85 -16.72 70.92 28.56
CA ALA A 85 -16.61 71.44 27.20
C ALA A 85 -15.19 71.97 26.89
N GLY A 86 -14.55 72.62 27.87
CA GLY A 86 -13.15 73.00 27.80
C GLY A 86 -12.21 71.79 27.71
N LEU A 87 -12.41 70.76 28.53
CA LEU A 87 -11.59 69.54 28.53
C LEU A 87 -11.59 68.87 27.15
N ILE A 88 -12.77 68.74 26.54
CA ILE A 88 -12.89 68.19 25.19
C ILE A 88 -12.21 69.11 24.18
N LYS A 89 -12.48 70.41 24.21
CA LYS A 89 -11.92 71.37 23.24
C LYS A 89 -10.39 71.38 23.22
N TYR A 90 -9.75 71.40 24.39
CA TYR A 90 -8.29 71.40 24.51
C TYR A 90 -7.68 70.00 24.42
N GLY A 91 -8.42 68.97 24.83
CA GLY A 91 -8.00 67.57 24.86
C GLY A 91 -8.25 66.79 23.56
N GLN A 92 -8.85 67.40 22.53
CA GLN A 92 -9.20 66.74 21.27
C GLN A 92 -8.03 65.94 20.68
N LEU A 93 -6.84 66.55 20.56
CA LEU A 93 -5.66 65.90 19.97
C LEU A 93 -5.08 64.78 20.86
N PRO A 94 -4.80 65.00 22.16
CA PRO A 94 -4.37 63.92 23.05
C PRO A 94 -5.35 62.75 23.13
N LEU A 95 -6.66 63.02 23.18
CA LEU A 95 -7.69 61.98 23.25
C LEU A 95 -7.75 61.20 21.93
N THR A 96 -7.67 61.88 20.79
CA THR A 96 -7.65 61.23 19.47
C THR A 96 -6.42 60.34 19.29
N ILE A 97 -5.26 60.74 19.81
CA ILE A 97 -4.07 59.88 19.76
C ILE A 97 -4.22 58.68 20.71
N LEU A 98 -4.84 58.87 21.87
CA LEU A 98 -5.08 57.78 22.81
C LEU A 98 -5.98 56.68 22.21
N THR A 99 -6.99 57.06 21.42
CA THR A 99 -7.88 56.08 20.76
C THR A 99 -7.17 55.23 19.71
N LEU A 100 -6.00 55.63 19.20
CA LEU A 100 -5.18 54.80 18.31
C LEU A 100 -4.60 53.57 19.01
N SER A 101 -4.42 53.60 20.34
CA SER A 101 -3.87 52.48 21.11
C SER A 101 -4.71 51.19 20.99
N PRO A 102 -6.03 51.19 21.28
CA PRO A 102 -6.85 50.00 21.08
C PRO A 102 -6.96 49.57 19.61
N ILE A 103 -6.95 50.51 18.65
CA ILE A 103 -7.00 50.21 17.21
C ILE A 103 -5.74 49.46 16.76
N LEU A 104 -4.56 49.96 17.14
CA LEU A 104 -3.27 49.32 16.82
C LEU A 104 -3.13 47.97 17.54
N GLY A 105 -3.62 47.87 18.78
CA GLY A 105 -3.69 46.60 19.51
C GLY A 105 -4.53 45.55 18.78
N ALA A 106 -5.71 45.91 18.29
CA ALA A 106 -6.57 45.03 17.50
C ALA A 106 -5.91 44.59 16.19
N PHE A 107 -5.25 45.51 15.49
CA PHE A 107 -4.51 45.19 14.25
C PHE A 107 -3.40 44.17 14.48
N VAL A 108 -2.57 44.37 15.52
CA VAL A 108 -1.48 43.44 15.86
C VAL A 108 -2.00 42.08 16.27
N ILE A 109 -3.10 42.02 17.02
CA ILE A 109 -3.77 40.75 17.37
C ILE A 109 -4.23 40.03 16.11
N SER A 110 -4.86 40.73 15.16
CA SER A 110 -5.32 40.15 13.90
C SER A 110 -4.14 39.64 13.06
N ALA A 111 -3.08 40.42 12.93
CA ALA A 111 -1.87 40.05 12.19
C ALA A 111 -1.20 38.81 12.80
N HIS A 112 -1.08 38.75 14.13
CA HIS A 112 -0.53 37.58 14.82
C HIS A 112 -1.39 36.34 14.63
N ARG A 113 -2.72 36.46 14.70
CA ARG A 113 -3.65 35.36 14.44
C ARG A 113 -3.45 34.80 13.03
N SER A 114 -3.25 35.67 12.03
CA SER A 114 -2.96 35.26 10.66
C SER A 114 -1.66 34.47 10.54
N ILE A 115 -0.57 34.94 11.18
CA ILE A 115 0.73 34.25 11.18
C ILE A 115 0.60 32.87 11.84
N GLN A 116 -0.06 32.79 12.99
CA GLN A 116 -0.29 31.51 13.67
C GLN A 116 -1.07 30.52 12.79
N THR A 117 -2.11 30.99 12.10
CA THR A 117 -2.89 30.16 11.17
C THR A 117 -2.01 29.66 10.02
N GLU A 118 -1.17 30.52 9.43
CA GLU A 118 -0.26 30.12 8.35
C GLU A 118 0.70 29.02 8.79
N VAL A 119 1.26 29.12 10.00
CA VAL A 119 2.15 28.11 10.57
C VAL A 119 1.44 26.80 10.83
N GLN A 120 0.22 26.86 11.37
CA GLN A 120 -0.61 25.68 11.60
C GLN A 120 -0.93 24.98 10.28
N ILE A 121 -1.28 25.73 9.23
CA ILE A 121 -1.52 25.18 7.89
C ILE A 121 -0.25 24.49 7.39
N LYS A 122 0.90 25.16 7.40
CA LYS A 122 2.17 24.58 6.93
C LYS A 122 2.58 23.32 7.71
N THR A 123 2.41 23.31 9.04
CA THR A 123 2.70 22.12 9.85
C THR A 123 1.71 20.99 9.54
N SER A 124 0.43 21.31 9.37
CA SER A 124 -0.60 20.32 9.02
C SER A 124 -0.36 19.73 7.64
N GLU A 125 0.03 20.54 6.66
CA GLU A 125 0.40 20.08 5.31
C GLU A 125 1.60 19.12 5.36
N LYS A 126 2.64 19.45 6.13
CA LYS A 126 3.79 18.56 6.32
C LYS A 126 3.40 17.24 6.96
N GLN A 127 2.59 17.29 8.02
CA GLN A 127 2.09 16.08 8.69
C GLN A 127 1.23 15.23 7.76
N LEU A 128 0.40 15.86 6.92
CA LEU A 128 -0.43 15.16 5.93
C LEU A 128 0.44 14.44 4.88
N VAL A 129 1.49 15.09 4.37
CA VAL A 129 2.43 14.48 3.42
C VAL A 129 3.17 13.29 4.05
N GLU A 130 3.65 13.44 5.28
CA GLU A 130 4.31 12.36 6.02
C GLU A 130 3.36 11.19 6.32
N ALA A 131 2.13 11.49 6.73
CA ALA A 131 1.10 10.48 6.99
C ALA A 131 0.70 9.73 5.71
N GLN A 132 0.52 10.44 4.58
CA GLN A 132 0.27 9.83 3.28
C GLN A 132 1.41 8.90 2.87
N LYS A 133 2.66 9.33 3.06
CA LYS A 133 3.83 8.49 2.80
C LYS A 133 3.81 7.24 3.67
N LYS A 134 3.59 7.38 4.98
CA LYS A 134 3.51 6.25 5.91
C LYS A 134 2.38 5.27 5.54
N ASN A 135 1.19 5.79 5.22
CA ASN A 135 0.06 4.96 4.83
C ASN A 135 0.37 4.13 3.58
N LYS A 136 1.05 4.71 2.58
CA LYS A 136 1.51 3.95 1.40
C LYS A 136 2.46 2.81 1.76
N ILE A 137 3.41 3.07 2.66
CA ILE A 137 4.36 2.05 3.16
C ILE A 137 3.62 0.94 3.90
N ASP A 138 2.75 1.30 4.83
CA ASP A 138 2.01 0.35 5.66
C ASP A 138 1.09 -0.52 4.80
N MET A 139 0.42 0.06 3.80
CA MET A 139 -0.39 -0.67 2.82
C MET A 139 0.45 -1.66 2.00
N TYR A 140 1.60 -1.23 1.48
CA TYR A 140 2.53 -2.11 0.75
C TYR A 140 3.00 -3.29 1.62
N ILE A 141 3.45 -3.01 2.83
CA ILE A 141 3.93 -4.05 3.77
C ILE A 141 2.78 -5.01 4.11
N SER A 142 1.58 -4.49 4.36
CA SER A 142 0.39 -5.28 4.64
C SER A 142 0.05 -6.22 3.50
N ASN A 143 -0.05 -5.71 2.27
CA ASN A 143 -0.40 -6.51 1.08
C ASN A 143 0.64 -7.60 0.82
N LYS A 144 1.93 -7.24 0.87
CA LYS A 144 3.03 -8.21 0.70
C LYS A 144 2.97 -9.31 1.78
N ASN A 145 2.79 -8.93 3.05
CA ASN A 145 2.71 -9.89 4.15
C ASN A 145 1.48 -10.79 4.04
N TYR A 146 0.35 -10.25 3.60
CA TYR A 146 -0.86 -11.01 3.32
C TYR A 146 -0.59 -12.09 2.26
N ILE A 147 -0.07 -11.70 1.09
CA ILE A 147 0.26 -12.64 0.01
C ILE A 147 1.25 -13.71 0.49
N LEU A 148 2.33 -13.32 1.18
CA LEU A 148 3.32 -14.29 1.70
C LEU A 148 2.75 -15.24 2.76
N LYS A 149 1.72 -14.81 3.49
CA LYS A 149 0.99 -15.64 4.45
C LYS A 149 0.08 -16.63 3.74
N GLU A 150 -0.70 -16.18 2.76
CA GLU A 150 -1.56 -17.05 1.95
C GLU A 150 -0.75 -18.09 1.18
N LEU A 151 0.37 -17.70 0.55
CA LEU A 151 1.29 -18.64 -0.09
C LEU A 151 1.90 -19.68 0.87
N LYS A 152 1.89 -19.42 2.19
CA LYS A 152 2.34 -20.39 3.20
C LYS A 152 1.29 -21.47 3.46
N LEU A 153 0.03 -21.14 3.30
CA LEU A 153 -1.09 -22.03 3.61
C LEU A 153 -1.37 -23.02 2.47
N ILE A 154 -0.87 -22.73 1.26
CA ILE A 154 -1.00 -23.62 0.11
C ILE A 154 -0.13 -24.86 0.33
N ILE A 155 -0.81 -25.96 0.66
CA ILE A 155 -0.25 -27.31 0.75
C ILE A 155 -1.30 -28.24 0.15
N VAL A 156 -0.94 -28.91 -0.95
CA VAL A 156 -1.79 -29.91 -1.62
C VAL A 156 -1.01 -31.20 -1.64
N ASP A 157 -1.38 -32.13 -0.75
CA ASP A 157 -0.60 -33.34 -0.44
C ASP A 157 0.87 -33.00 -0.15
N ASP A 158 1.79 -33.51 -0.97
CA ASP A 158 3.22 -33.27 -0.83
C ASP A 158 3.66 -31.93 -1.44
N TYR A 159 2.83 -31.29 -2.27
CA TYR A 159 3.16 -30.05 -2.97
C TYR A 159 3.05 -28.83 -2.05
N LYS A 160 4.15 -28.09 -1.93
CA LYS A 160 4.29 -26.85 -1.16
C LYS A 160 5.20 -25.84 -1.85
N ILE A 161 5.02 -24.57 -1.54
CA ILE A 161 5.88 -23.50 -2.06
C ILE A 161 7.16 -23.43 -1.24
N LYS A 162 8.32 -23.65 -1.88
CA LYS A 162 9.64 -23.64 -1.22
C LYS A 162 10.05 -22.24 -0.78
N ASP A 163 10.16 -21.32 -1.75
CA ASP A 163 10.57 -19.93 -1.52
C ASP A 163 9.49 -18.96 -2.00
N ARG A 164 8.65 -18.57 -1.04
CA ARG A 164 7.54 -17.63 -1.22
C ARG A 164 8.02 -16.21 -1.56
N ASN A 165 9.17 -15.79 -1.03
CA ASN A 165 9.70 -14.46 -1.30
C ASN A 165 10.24 -14.36 -2.73
N SER A 166 10.94 -15.40 -3.19
CA SER A 166 11.39 -15.50 -4.58
C SER A 166 10.19 -15.53 -5.53
N LEU A 167 9.16 -16.32 -5.23
CA LEU A 167 7.94 -16.39 -6.04
C LEU A 167 7.24 -15.02 -6.13
N TYR A 168 7.07 -14.34 -5.00
CA TYR A 168 6.50 -12.99 -4.96
C TYR A 168 7.30 -12.01 -5.84
N LYS A 169 8.63 -12.01 -5.74
CA LYS A 169 9.49 -11.14 -6.56
C LYS A 169 9.45 -11.46 -8.06
N LYS A 170 9.13 -12.70 -8.43
CA LYS A 170 8.92 -13.08 -9.85
C LYS A 170 7.56 -12.60 -10.33
N ALA A 171 6.52 -12.75 -9.51
CA ALA A 171 5.14 -12.41 -9.86
C ALA A 171 4.87 -10.90 -9.88
N PHE A 172 5.64 -10.10 -9.12
CA PHE A 172 5.45 -8.67 -9.00
C PHE A 172 6.74 -7.87 -9.26
N ASN A 173 6.63 -6.86 -10.11
CA ASN A 173 7.70 -5.89 -10.40
C ASN A 173 7.54 -4.65 -9.51
N ASN A 174 8.62 -4.21 -8.88
CA ASN A 174 8.61 -2.94 -8.12
C ASN A 174 8.64 -1.76 -9.11
N ILE A 175 7.65 -0.87 -9.05
CA ILE A 175 7.73 0.44 -9.72
C ILE A 175 8.63 1.35 -8.90
N ASN A 176 8.41 1.37 -7.59
CA ASN A 176 9.16 2.15 -6.63
C ASN A 176 9.31 1.37 -5.31
N THR A 177 9.78 2.04 -4.25
CA THR A 177 10.07 1.39 -2.96
C THR A 177 8.81 0.80 -2.28
N TYR A 178 7.61 1.30 -2.59
CA TYR A 178 6.36 0.97 -1.90
C TYR A 178 5.19 0.68 -2.85
N GLU A 179 5.48 0.39 -4.11
CA GLU A 179 4.47 0.16 -5.14
C GLU A 179 4.96 -0.93 -6.08
N VAL A 180 4.09 -1.89 -6.32
CA VAL A 180 4.35 -3.05 -7.16
C VAL A 180 3.27 -3.17 -8.19
N ILE A 181 3.65 -3.64 -9.36
CA ILE A 181 2.73 -4.06 -10.42
C ILE A 181 2.93 -5.52 -10.71
N ARG A 182 1.87 -6.13 -11.23
CA ARG A 182 1.90 -7.47 -11.76
C ARG A 182 2.99 -7.60 -12.83
N ASN A 183 3.81 -8.64 -12.73
CA ASN A 183 4.76 -8.99 -13.77
C ASN A 183 4.06 -9.77 -14.87
N ASN A 184 3.52 -9.09 -15.88
CA ASN A 184 2.77 -9.73 -16.96
C ASN A 184 3.56 -10.86 -17.65
N HIS A 185 4.88 -10.68 -17.84
CA HIS A 185 5.74 -11.73 -18.42
C HIS A 185 5.67 -13.05 -17.64
N PHE A 186 5.77 -13.00 -16.31
CA PHE A 186 5.67 -14.19 -15.46
C PHE A 186 4.32 -14.89 -15.63
N HIS A 187 3.23 -14.13 -15.69
CA HIS A 187 1.90 -14.71 -15.85
C HIS A 187 1.63 -15.23 -17.27
N ASP A 188 2.19 -14.58 -18.29
CA ASP A 188 2.10 -15.01 -19.69
C ASP A 188 2.89 -16.30 -19.90
N GLU A 189 4.05 -16.46 -19.25
CA GLU A 189 4.80 -17.72 -19.23
C GLU A 189 4.01 -18.85 -18.56
N CYS A 190 3.37 -18.58 -17.41
CA CYS A 190 2.47 -19.54 -16.77
C CYS A 190 1.34 -19.95 -17.71
N LYS A 191 0.69 -18.96 -18.35
CA LYS A 191 -0.37 -19.20 -19.34
C LYS A 191 0.13 -20.09 -20.48
N ALA A 192 1.25 -19.73 -21.10
CA ALA A 192 1.80 -20.48 -22.24
C ALA A 192 2.12 -21.94 -21.87
N LEU A 193 2.61 -22.20 -20.66
CA LEU A 193 2.84 -23.57 -20.18
C LEU A 193 1.53 -24.34 -19.97
N ILE A 194 0.50 -23.70 -19.40
CA ILE A 194 -0.81 -24.31 -19.18
C ILE A 194 -1.51 -24.61 -20.52
N THR A 195 -1.50 -23.65 -21.46
CA THR A 195 -2.09 -23.84 -22.79
C THR A 195 -1.42 -24.98 -23.55
N LYS A 196 -0.08 -25.04 -23.56
CA LYS A 196 0.65 -26.18 -24.18
C LYS A 196 0.30 -27.51 -23.52
N MET A 197 0.23 -27.54 -22.19
CA MET A 197 -0.17 -28.74 -21.48
C MET A 197 -1.60 -29.17 -21.86
N ASN A 198 -2.53 -28.23 -22.02
CA ASN A 198 -3.89 -28.51 -22.46
C ASN A 198 -3.93 -29.03 -23.91
N GLU A 199 -3.17 -28.43 -24.83
CA GLU A 199 -3.05 -28.90 -26.22
C GLU A 199 -2.59 -30.36 -26.26
N TYR A 200 -1.53 -30.71 -25.52
CA TYR A 200 -1.06 -32.09 -25.46
C TYR A 200 -2.05 -33.02 -24.77
N LEU A 201 -2.79 -32.55 -23.75
CA LEU A 201 -3.83 -33.34 -23.09
C LEU A 201 -5.00 -33.63 -24.04
N HIS A 202 -5.42 -32.67 -24.86
CA HIS A 202 -6.44 -32.90 -25.88
C HIS A 202 -6.00 -33.95 -26.90
N VAL A 203 -4.78 -33.83 -27.41
CA VAL A 203 -4.25 -34.79 -28.38
C VAL A 203 -4.08 -36.18 -27.75
N PHE A 204 -3.64 -36.26 -26.50
CA PHE A 204 -3.58 -37.49 -25.71
C PHE A 204 -4.96 -38.17 -25.61
N ILE A 205 -6.01 -37.40 -25.30
CA ILE A 205 -7.38 -37.93 -25.22
C ILE A 205 -7.91 -38.35 -26.60
N GLU A 206 -7.65 -37.58 -27.67
CA GLU A 206 -8.19 -37.88 -29.00
C GLU A 206 -7.46 -39.01 -29.74
N GLN A 207 -6.13 -39.04 -29.69
CA GLN A 207 -5.31 -39.98 -30.46
C GLN A 207 -5.04 -41.27 -29.70
N GLU A 208 -4.58 -41.19 -28.46
CA GLU A 208 -4.08 -42.37 -27.75
C GLU A 208 -5.21 -43.15 -27.08
N TYR A 209 -6.28 -42.51 -26.64
CA TYR A 209 -7.44 -43.25 -26.11
C TYR A 209 -8.08 -44.15 -27.17
N LYS A 210 -8.04 -43.74 -28.44
CA LYS A 210 -8.63 -44.52 -29.53
C LYS A 210 -7.70 -45.65 -29.95
N THR A 211 -6.41 -45.37 -30.13
CA THR A 211 -5.43 -46.36 -30.60
C THR A 211 -5.02 -47.39 -29.54
N ILE A 212 -4.88 -47.01 -28.27
CA ILE A 212 -4.51 -47.95 -27.19
C ILE A 212 -5.62 -49.00 -26.95
N LEU A 213 -6.89 -48.64 -27.21
CA LEU A 213 -8.02 -49.57 -27.08
C LEU A 213 -8.19 -50.49 -28.29
N ASP A 214 -7.76 -50.06 -29.48
CA ASP A 214 -7.94 -50.83 -30.71
C ASP A 214 -6.74 -51.76 -31.01
N GLU A 215 -5.52 -51.41 -30.58
CA GLU A 215 -4.31 -52.19 -30.77
C GLU A 215 -3.42 -52.08 -29.52
N ILE A 216 -3.28 -53.17 -28.74
CA ILE A 216 -2.24 -53.29 -27.70
C ILE A 216 -0.89 -53.43 -28.43
N ASP A 217 -0.44 -52.36 -29.09
CA ASP A 217 0.88 -52.30 -29.71
C ASP A 217 1.92 -52.10 -28.59
N GLN A 218 2.91 -52.99 -28.58
CA GLN A 218 4.06 -52.93 -27.67
C GLN A 218 4.88 -51.63 -27.85
N ASN A 219 4.69 -50.90 -28.96
CA ASN A 219 5.20 -49.55 -29.18
C ASN A 219 4.28 -48.48 -28.59
N PHE A 220 4.09 -48.53 -27.27
CA PHE A 220 3.19 -47.70 -26.48
C PHE A 220 3.26 -46.17 -26.82
N PRO A 221 2.30 -45.59 -27.56
CA PRO A 221 2.36 -44.18 -28.00
C PRO A 221 2.32 -43.18 -26.85
N PHE A 222 1.80 -43.61 -25.68
CA PHE A 222 1.75 -42.92 -24.38
C PHE A 222 3.01 -42.14 -24.02
N GLU A 223 4.16 -42.57 -24.52
CA GLU A 223 5.44 -41.97 -24.21
C GLU A 223 5.57 -40.54 -24.74
N ASN A 224 4.94 -40.16 -25.84
CA ASN A 224 5.17 -38.84 -26.43
C ASN A 224 4.31 -37.75 -25.78
N TYR A 225 2.98 -37.87 -25.81
CA TYR A 225 2.12 -36.79 -25.31
C TYR A 225 2.11 -36.69 -23.78
N ALA A 226 2.10 -37.81 -23.06
CA ALA A 226 2.21 -37.79 -21.61
C ALA A 226 3.55 -37.15 -21.17
N PHE A 227 4.66 -37.47 -21.86
CA PHE A 227 5.95 -36.81 -21.62
C PHE A 227 5.88 -35.29 -21.80
N PHE A 228 5.22 -34.80 -22.86
CA PHE A 228 5.07 -33.36 -23.07
C PHE A 228 4.19 -32.70 -21.99
N ILE A 229 3.11 -33.35 -21.57
CA ILE A 229 2.27 -32.90 -20.45
C ILE A 229 3.12 -32.78 -19.18
N PHE A 230 3.89 -33.81 -18.83
CA PHE A 230 4.74 -33.82 -17.64
C PHE A 230 5.88 -32.81 -17.71
N SER A 231 6.50 -32.66 -18.88
CA SER A 231 7.56 -31.69 -19.09
C SER A 231 7.06 -30.26 -18.85
N ASN A 232 5.87 -29.93 -19.35
CA ASN A 232 5.26 -28.62 -19.13
C ASN A 232 4.78 -28.42 -17.68
N ALA A 233 4.18 -29.44 -17.07
CA ALA A 233 3.82 -29.43 -15.64
C ALA A 233 5.05 -29.21 -14.74
N SER A 234 6.14 -29.94 -14.98
CA SER A 234 7.39 -29.80 -14.23
C SER A 234 8.03 -28.42 -14.41
N LYS A 235 8.02 -27.88 -15.63
CA LYS A 235 8.47 -26.50 -15.90
C LYS A 235 7.60 -25.49 -15.14
N LEU A 236 6.29 -25.68 -15.11
CA LEU A 236 5.35 -24.82 -14.41
C LEU A 236 5.56 -24.86 -12.89
N LEU A 237 5.66 -26.05 -12.29
CA LEU A 237 5.96 -26.21 -10.86
C LEU A 237 7.30 -25.55 -10.49
N LYS A 238 8.33 -25.72 -11.32
CA LYS A 238 9.64 -25.05 -11.14
C LYS A 238 9.51 -23.53 -11.25
N HIS A 239 8.75 -23.04 -12.21
CA HIS A 239 8.52 -21.61 -12.40
C HIS A 239 7.83 -20.98 -11.19
N LEU A 240 6.87 -21.71 -10.59
CA LEU A 240 6.13 -21.35 -9.39
C LEU A 240 6.85 -21.68 -8.05
N ASN A 241 8.09 -22.18 -8.10
CA ASN A 241 8.84 -22.62 -6.91
C ASN A 241 8.09 -23.66 -6.03
N ILE A 242 7.31 -24.56 -6.64
CA ILE A 242 6.57 -25.63 -5.96
C ILE A 242 7.44 -26.89 -5.88
N GLU A 243 7.48 -27.52 -4.71
CA GLU A 243 8.16 -28.79 -4.42
C GLU A 243 7.21 -29.81 -3.79
N PRO A 244 7.42 -31.11 -3.97
CA PRO A 244 8.49 -31.70 -4.76
C PRO A 244 8.17 -31.66 -6.26
N ASN A 245 9.18 -31.35 -7.08
CA ASN A 245 9.07 -31.47 -8.54
C ASN A 245 9.49 -32.88 -8.98
N ILE A 246 8.91 -33.89 -8.34
CA ILE A 246 9.17 -35.32 -8.62
C ILE A 246 8.13 -35.92 -9.56
N PHE A 247 7.11 -35.15 -9.95
CA PHE A 247 6.00 -35.62 -10.77
C PHE A 247 6.45 -36.40 -12.02
N TYR A 248 7.47 -35.89 -12.73
CA TYR A 248 8.02 -36.59 -13.89
C TYR A 248 8.56 -38.00 -13.53
N ASN A 249 9.32 -38.11 -12.43
CA ASN A 249 9.86 -39.37 -11.96
C ASN A 249 8.77 -40.30 -11.43
N ASP A 250 7.78 -39.76 -10.73
CA ASP A 250 6.67 -40.53 -10.17
C ASP A 250 5.81 -41.14 -11.27
N VAL A 251 5.61 -40.45 -12.39
CA VAL A 251 4.86 -41.01 -13.51
C VAL A 251 5.70 -41.99 -14.31
N LEU A 252 6.99 -41.71 -14.53
CA LEU A 252 7.89 -42.67 -15.18
C LEU A 252 7.97 -43.99 -14.37
N PHE A 253 8.05 -43.89 -13.04
CA PHE A 253 8.02 -45.04 -12.16
C PHE A 253 6.67 -45.78 -12.23
N SER A 254 5.55 -45.05 -12.18
CA SER A 254 4.22 -45.66 -12.35
C SER A 254 4.10 -46.37 -13.70
N LYS A 255 4.58 -45.77 -14.80
CA LYS A 255 4.60 -46.41 -16.13
C LYS A 255 5.32 -47.76 -16.08
N ASN A 256 6.57 -47.77 -15.61
CA ASN A 256 7.35 -49.00 -15.57
C ASN A 256 6.68 -50.07 -14.70
N HIS A 257 6.13 -49.67 -13.55
CA HIS A 257 5.36 -50.57 -12.69
C HIS A 257 4.12 -51.17 -13.37
N TYR A 258 3.43 -50.40 -14.22
CA TYR A 258 2.28 -50.89 -14.98
C TYR A 258 2.69 -51.78 -16.16
N ILE A 259 3.81 -51.48 -16.83
CA ILE A 259 4.40 -52.35 -17.86
C ILE A 259 4.79 -53.69 -17.24
N ASP A 260 5.50 -53.68 -16.11
CA ASP A 260 5.91 -54.91 -15.41
C ASP A 260 4.71 -55.77 -15.02
N LYS A 261 3.59 -55.14 -14.60
CA LYS A 261 2.33 -55.85 -14.30
C LYS A 261 1.73 -56.49 -15.55
N ILE A 262 1.71 -55.78 -16.67
CA ILE A 262 1.23 -56.30 -17.95
C ILE A 262 2.11 -57.48 -18.37
N GLU A 263 3.43 -57.30 -18.42
CA GLU A 263 4.39 -58.35 -18.77
C GLU A 263 4.26 -59.58 -17.85
N THR A 264 4.15 -59.38 -16.54
CA THR A 264 3.95 -60.48 -15.59
C THR A 264 2.64 -61.23 -15.87
N ALA A 265 1.56 -60.52 -16.21
CA ALA A 265 0.31 -61.17 -16.62
C ALA A 265 0.50 -62.00 -17.90
N TYR A 266 1.22 -61.46 -18.90
CA TYR A 266 1.60 -62.18 -20.13
C TYR A 266 2.41 -63.45 -19.85
N TYR A 267 3.43 -63.40 -18.99
CA TYR A 267 4.30 -64.55 -18.71
C TYR A 267 3.71 -65.57 -17.73
N SER A 268 2.68 -65.20 -16.96
CA SER A 268 2.01 -66.09 -16.01
C SER A 268 0.96 -67.00 -16.65
N GLN A 269 0.57 -66.74 -17.88
CA GLN A 269 -0.34 -67.57 -18.67
C GLN A 269 0.43 -68.15 -19.86
N ASP A 270 0.32 -69.47 -20.12
CA ASP A 270 0.93 -70.13 -21.29
C ASP A 270 0.34 -69.65 -22.64
N GLU A 271 -0.63 -68.72 -22.60
CA GLU A 271 -1.28 -68.05 -23.73
C GLU A 271 -1.38 -66.55 -23.47
N THR A 272 -1.66 -65.76 -24.51
CA THR A 272 -1.91 -64.31 -24.42
C THR A 272 -2.86 -64.00 -23.27
N PRO A 273 -2.52 -63.06 -22.37
CA PRO A 273 -3.39 -62.70 -21.26
C PRO A 273 -4.73 -62.24 -21.82
N PRO A 274 -5.83 -62.47 -21.11
CA PRO A 274 -7.15 -62.07 -21.55
C PRO A 274 -7.12 -60.57 -21.76
N ALA A 275 -7.69 -60.09 -22.87
CA ALA A 275 -7.77 -58.67 -23.20
C ALA A 275 -8.24 -57.83 -21.99
N ASP A 276 -9.15 -58.39 -21.19
CA ASP A 276 -9.70 -57.81 -19.96
C ASP A 276 -8.64 -57.45 -18.90
N ILE A 277 -7.57 -58.24 -18.74
CA ILE A 277 -6.53 -57.99 -17.72
C ILE A 277 -5.65 -56.81 -18.14
N SER A 278 -5.20 -56.79 -19.39
CA SER A 278 -4.38 -55.70 -19.95
C SER A 278 -5.15 -54.38 -19.93
N LEU A 279 -6.45 -54.45 -20.23
CA LEU A 279 -7.36 -53.31 -20.25
C LEU A 279 -7.63 -52.74 -18.85
N ALA A 280 -7.87 -53.60 -17.85
CA ALA A 280 -8.02 -53.17 -16.46
C ALA A 280 -6.75 -52.48 -15.92
N ILE A 281 -5.57 -52.99 -16.26
CA ILE A 281 -4.29 -52.39 -15.85
C ILE A 281 -4.09 -51.03 -16.51
N LEU A 282 -4.45 -50.89 -17.79
CA LEU A 282 -4.41 -49.63 -18.51
C LEU A 282 -5.34 -48.58 -17.88
N TYR A 283 -6.57 -48.95 -17.55
CA TYR A 283 -7.52 -48.05 -16.89
C TYR A 283 -7.01 -47.59 -15.52
N GLN A 284 -6.36 -48.48 -14.78
CA GLN A 284 -5.71 -48.12 -13.51
C GLN A 284 -4.60 -47.08 -13.73
N MET A 285 -3.76 -47.26 -14.76
CA MET A 285 -2.69 -46.31 -15.10
C MET A 285 -3.25 -44.94 -15.49
N LEU A 286 -4.31 -44.90 -16.31
CA LEU A 286 -4.97 -43.66 -16.73
C LEU A 286 -5.60 -42.93 -15.53
N GLY A 287 -6.23 -43.66 -14.61
CA GLY A 287 -6.78 -43.08 -13.38
C GLY A 287 -5.70 -42.48 -12.47
N ASP A 288 -4.56 -43.16 -12.32
CA ASP A 288 -3.43 -42.62 -11.57
C ASP A 288 -2.84 -41.35 -12.22
N PHE A 289 -2.75 -41.35 -13.55
CA PHE A 289 -2.31 -40.18 -14.32
C PHE A 289 -3.25 -38.99 -14.11
N GLU A 290 -4.55 -39.22 -14.26
CA GLU A 290 -5.60 -38.22 -14.02
C GLU A 290 -5.48 -37.60 -12.64
N PHE A 291 -5.43 -38.46 -11.62
CA PHE A 291 -5.38 -38.07 -10.22
C PHE A 291 -4.16 -37.20 -9.91
N LYS A 292 -2.98 -37.57 -10.40
CA LYS A 292 -1.77 -36.77 -10.19
C LYS A 292 -1.83 -35.44 -10.94
N LEU A 293 -2.37 -35.41 -12.17
CA LEU A 293 -2.52 -34.17 -12.94
C LEU A 293 -3.47 -33.20 -12.24
N LEU A 294 -4.60 -33.69 -11.69
CA LEU A 294 -5.55 -32.88 -10.92
C LEU A 294 -4.91 -32.20 -9.72
N LYS A 295 -4.05 -32.91 -8.96
CA LYS A 295 -3.33 -32.33 -7.82
C LYS A 295 -2.41 -31.18 -8.23
N ILE A 296 -1.70 -31.35 -9.34
CA ILE A 296 -0.82 -30.30 -9.88
C ILE A 296 -1.63 -29.10 -10.30
N ILE A 297 -2.71 -29.32 -11.05
CA ILE A 297 -3.60 -28.25 -11.47
C ILE A 297 -4.19 -27.53 -10.25
N GLU A 298 -4.53 -28.25 -9.19
CA GLU A 298 -5.08 -27.65 -7.97
C GLU A 298 -4.06 -26.78 -7.23
N VAL A 299 -2.83 -27.26 -7.01
CA VAL A 299 -1.79 -26.45 -6.36
C VAL A 299 -1.39 -25.24 -7.20
N VAL A 300 -1.33 -25.40 -8.53
CA VAL A 300 -1.08 -24.31 -9.48
C VAL A 300 -2.21 -23.29 -9.42
N ASN A 301 -3.47 -23.74 -9.43
CA ASN A 301 -4.65 -22.89 -9.35
C ASN A 301 -4.65 -22.05 -8.07
N GLN A 302 -4.48 -22.69 -6.91
CA GLN A 302 -4.42 -21.99 -5.63
C GLN A 302 -3.26 -20.98 -5.60
N THR A 303 -2.09 -21.36 -6.12
CA THR A 303 -0.93 -20.47 -6.20
C THR A 303 -1.21 -19.26 -7.08
N LEU A 304 -1.75 -19.46 -8.29
CA LEU A 304 -2.06 -18.37 -9.20
C LEU A 304 -3.20 -17.48 -8.67
N LEU A 305 -4.20 -18.03 -7.98
CA LEU A 305 -5.25 -17.26 -7.34
C LEU A 305 -4.67 -16.27 -6.32
N VAL A 306 -3.78 -16.74 -5.45
CA VAL A 306 -3.10 -15.88 -4.46
C VAL A 306 -2.22 -14.81 -5.14
N LEU A 307 -1.60 -15.14 -6.27
CA LEU A 307 -0.73 -14.21 -7.02
C LEU A 307 -1.50 -13.25 -7.95
N SER A 308 -2.79 -13.45 -8.20
CA SER A 308 -3.55 -12.65 -9.19
C SER A 308 -4.19 -11.38 -8.63
N ASP A 309 -4.15 -11.20 -7.30
CA ASP A 309 -4.88 -10.16 -6.55
C ASP A 309 -6.41 -10.18 -6.75
N TYR A 310 -7.13 -9.81 -5.69
CA TYR A 310 -8.59 -9.91 -5.56
C TYR A 310 -9.38 -9.04 -6.57
N GLU A 311 -8.76 -8.00 -7.15
CA GLU A 311 -9.44 -7.04 -8.02
C GLU A 311 -9.65 -7.53 -9.46
N ASN A 312 -8.96 -8.60 -9.89
CA ASN A 312 -9.11 -9.17 -11.23
C ASN A 312 -9.01 -10.70 -11.17
N SER A 313 -10.07 -11.34 -10.67
CA SER A 313 -10.27 -12.80 -10.75
C SER A 313 -10.32 -13.36 -12.18
N ASN A 314 -10.29 -12.49 -13.20
CA ASN A 314 -10.23 -12.84 -14.61
C ASN A 314 -8.77 -12.86 -15.12
N GLY A 315 -7.88 -13.50 -14.36
CA GLY A 315 -6.53 -13.76 -14.81
C GLY A 315 -6.57 -14.78 -15.95
N VAL A 316 -6.06 -14.42 -17.13
CA VAL A 316 -6.10 -15.28 -18.33
C VAL A 316 -5.56 -16.70 -18.09
N ALA A 317 -4.57 -16.88 -17.20
CA ALA A 317 -4.06 -18.20 -16.82
C ALA A 317 -5.04 -19.05 -15.98
N LEU A 318 -5.93 -18.42 -15.19
CA LEU A 318 -6.96 -19.12 -14.42
C LEU A 318 -8.07 -19.68 -15.33
N ASP A 319 -8.36 -19.00 -16.43
CA ASP A 319 -9.31 -19.51 -17.42
C ASP A 319 -8.76 -20.74 -18.15
N GLU A 320 -7.47 -20.73 -18.52
CA GLU A 320 -6.80 -21.91 -19.06
C GLU A 320 -6.83 -23.10 -18.09
N ILE A 321 -6.69 -22.86 -16.78
CA ILE A 321 -6.82 -23.90 -15.75
C ILE A 321 -8.22 -24.50 -15.72
N LYS A 322 -9.27 -23.69 -15.85
CA LYS A 322 -10.65 -24.20 -15.92
C LYS A 322 -10.83 -25.09 -17.15
N ILE A 323 -10.26 -24.69 -18.28
CA ILE A 323 -10.28 -25.50 -19.51
C ILE A 323 -9.60 -26.84 -19.24
N VAL A 324 -8.38 -26.85 -18.68
CA VAL A 324 -7.69 -28.11 -18.35
C VAL A 324 -8.50 -28.97 -17.40
N LYS A 325 -9.10 -28.41 -16.34
CA LYS A 325 -9.97 -29.16 -15.42
C LYS A 325 -11.14 -29.82 -16.13
N ASN A 326 -11.79 -29.12 -17.06
CA ASN A 326 -12.88 -29.67 -17.87
C ASN A 326 -12.38 -30.78 -18.80
N THR A 327 -11.22 -30.59 -19.44
CA THR A 327 -10.59 -31.60 -20.31
C THR A 327 -10.29 -32.89 -19.53
N ILE A 328 -9.77 -32.77 -18.30
CA ILE A 328 -9.53 -33.90 -17.41
C ILE A 328 -10.86 -34.58 -17.02
N SER A 329 -11.89 -33.81 -16.67
CA SER A 329 -13.21 -34.37 -16.35
C SER A 329 -13.83 -35.14 -17.51
N ASN A 330 -13.63 -34.69 -18.75
CA ASN A 330 -14.10 -35.39 -19.95
C ASN A 330 -13.37 -36.73 -20.13
N MET A 331 -12.05 -36.76 -19.86
CA MET A 331 -11.27 -38.00 -19.86
C MET A 331 -11.82 -39.01 -18.84
N HIS A 332 -12.12 -38.55 -17.62
CA HIS A 332 -12.72 -39.39 -16.58
C HIS A 332 -14.04 -40.01 -17.02
N GLN A 333 -14.92 -39.21 -17.60
CA GLN A 333 -16.22 -39.67 -18.08
C GLN A 333 -16.09 -40.72 -19.19
N GLN A 334 -15.19 -40.49 -20.16
CA GLN A 334 -14.93 -41.44 -21.23
C GLN A 334 -14.37 -42.78 -20.74
N ILE A 335 -13.54 -42.75 -19.69
CA ILE A 335 -13.02 -43.95 -19.02
C ILE A 335 -14.17 -44.72 -18.34
N GLY A 336 -15.00 -44.02 -17.57
CA GLY A 336 -16.14 -44.64 -16.88
C GLY A 336 -17.17 -45.26 -17.83
N ASP A 337 -17.53 -44.55 -18.90
CA ASP A 337 -18.53 -45.01 -19.87
C ASP A 337 -18.08 -46.27 -20.61
N LYS A 338 -16.79 -46.40 -20.96
CA LYS A 338 -16.26 -47.61 -21.62
C LYS A 338 -16.16 -48.80 -20.67
N LEU A 339 -15.65 -48.59 -19.46
CA LEU A 339 -15.63 -49.62 -18.41
C LEU A 339 -17.04 -50.16 -18.13
N ALA A 340 -18.06 -49.29 -18.14
CA ALA A 340 -19.44 -49.70 -17.96
C ALA A 340 -19.98 -50.52 -19.15
N ALA A 341 -19.61 -50.15 -20.38
CA ALA A 341 -20.03 -50.86 -21.59
C ALA A 341 -19.43 -52.27 -21.71
N GLU A 342 -18.16 -52.44 -21.35
CA GLU A 342 -17.48 -53.75 -21.37
C GLU A 342 -18.02 -54.70 -20.31
N ASN A 343 -18.29 -54.20 -19.09
CA ASN A 343 -18.89 -55.01 -18.03
C ASN A 343 -20.34 -55.47 -18.32
N GLN A 344 -21.04 -54.82 -19.26
CA GLN A 344 -22.39 -55.21 -19.68
C GLN A 344 -22.41 -56.26 -20.79
N ASN A 345 -21.31 -56.43 -21.53
CA ASN A 345 -21.16 -57.42 -22.60
C ASN A 345 -19.98 -58.35 -22.29
N PRO A 346 -20.13 -59.29 -21.32
CA PRO A 346 -19.06 -60.25 -21.05
C PRO A 346 -18.76 -61.06 -22.33
N PRO A 347 -17.47 -61.26 -22.68
CA PRO A 347 -17.11 -62.03 -23.85
C PRO A 347 -17.68 -63.46 -23.76
N GLU A 348 -18.26 -63.93 -24.87
CA GLU A 348 -18.83 -65.28 -25.03
C GLU A 348 -17.80 -66.41 -24.95
#